data_AF-A0A2V2PPA7-F1
#
_entry.id   AF-A0A2V2PPA7-F1
#
_cell.length_a   1.000
_cell.length_b   1.000
_cell.length_c   1.000
_cell.angle_alpha   90.00
_cell.angle_beta   90.00
_cell.angle_gamma   90.00
#
_symmetry.space_group_name_H-M   'P 1'
#
loop_
_entity.id
_entity.type
_entity.pdbx_description
1 polymer ?
#
loop_
_entity_poly.entity_id
_entity_poly.type
_entity_poly.pdbx_seq_one_letter_code
_entity_poly.pdbx_strand_id
1 'polypeptide(L)'
;MNLSEDGRASVHPPEDREEALDALDEVVGLVLPPGRWAKVVHALGSLEAAVGSGETEALRTATGLLESAGGTRVRTRIAEDDEPASQDVLDRVGRLVHSLRGGAPDDAPDDEPAHGDPH
;
A
#
# COMPACT_ATOMS: atom_id res chain seq x y z
N MET A 1 27.64 -30.22 -12.24
CA MET A 1 26.53 -29.94 -13.18
C MET A 1 25.23 -30.20 -12.43
N ASN A 2 24.55 -29.12 -12.05
CA ASN A 2 23.09 -29.00 -11.95
C ASN A 2 22.82 -27.50 -11.75
N LEU A 3 22.96 -26.79 -12.87
CA LEU A 3 22.24 -25.56 -13.15
C LEU A 3 20.96 -26.02 -13.83
N SER A 4 19.80 -25.81 -13.18
CA SER A 4 18.44 -26.09 -13.65
C SER A 4 17.57 -26.15 -12.38
N GLU A 5 16.44 -25.49 -12.20
CA GLU A 5 15.47 -24.85 -13.06
C GLU A 5 14.57 -23.98 -12.13
N ASP A 6 13.91 -22.96 -12.68
CA ASP A 6 12.73 -22.29 -12.09
C ASP A 6 12.92 -21.32 -10.90
N GLY A 7 13.72 -20.28 -11.11
CA GLY A 7 13.62 -19.00 -10.39
C GLY A 7 12.68 -18.00 -11.08
N ARG A 8 11.78 -18.47 -11.96
CA ARG A 8 10.72 -17.62 -12.49
C ARG A 8 9.66 -17.53 -11.42
N ALA A 9 9.60 -16.37 -10.78
CA ALA A 9 8.42 -15.80 -10.14
C ALA A 9 7.17 -16.63 -10.45
N SER A 10 6.79 -17.54 -9.54
CA SER A 10 5.47 -18.14 -9.60
C SER A 10 4.50 -16.98 -9.41
N VAL A 11 3.98 -16.50 -10.55
CA VAL A 11 2.88 -15.54 -10.62
C VAL A 11 1.67 -16.29 -10.10
N HIS A 12 1.45 -16.19 -8.80
CA HIS A 12 0.22 -16.62 -8.18
C HIS A 12 -0.58 -15.36 -7.86
N PRO A 13 -1.56 -15.01 -8.71
CA PRO A 13 -2.35 -13.80 -8.53
C PRO A 13 -3.04 -13.64 -7.16
N PRO A 14 -3.40 -14.70 -6.38
CA PRO A 14 -3.86 -14.50 -5.00
C PRO A 14 -2.72 -14.13 -4.04
N GLU A 15 -1.54 -14.73 -4.20
CA GLU A 15 -0.38 -14.51 -3.32
C GLU A 15 0.16 -13.09 -3.46
N ASP A 16 0.28 -12.57 -4.69
CA ASP A 16 0.78 -11.20 -4.92
C ASP A 16 -0.19 -10.12 -4.33
N ARG A 17 -1.49 -10.43 -4.23
CA ARG A 17 -2.50 -9.53 -3.64
C ARG A 17 -2.46 -9.56 -2.11
N GLU A 18 -2.34 -10.75 -1.53
CA GLU A 18 -2.21 -10.94 -0.08
C GLU A 18 -0.90 -10.32 0.44
N GLU A 19 0.20 -10.46 -0.30
CA GLU A 19 1.49 -9.85 0.03
C GLU A 19 1.42 -8.31 -0.03
N ALA A 20 0.74 -7.75 -1.04
CA ALA A 20 0.48 -6.31 -1.10
C ALA A 20 -0.37 -5.81 0.09
N LEU A 21 -1.36 -6.59 0.53
CA LEU A 21 -2.19 -6.25 1.69
C LEU A 21 -1.40 -6.28 3.00
N ASP A 22 -0.55 -7.30 3.20
CA ASP A 22 0.32 -7.42 4.37
C ASP A 22 1.31 -6.24 4.43
N ALA A 23 1.94 -5.91 3.30
CA ALA A 23 2.85 -4.78 3.20
C ALA A 23 2.16 -3.45 3.52
N LEU A 24 0.91 -3.25 3.06
CA LEU A 24 0.12 -2.05 3.35
C LEU A 24 -0.31 -1.95 4.82
N ASP A 25 -0.62 -3.08 5.48
CA ASP A 25 -0.92 -3.11 6.92
C ASP A 25 0.30 -2.70 7.74
N GLU A 26 1.49 -3.19 7.38
CA GLU A 26 2.72 -2.81 8.08
C GLU A 26 2.99 -1.29 7.96
N VAL A 27 2.64 -0.62 6.85
CA VAL A 27 2.82 0.84 6.67
C VAL A 27 2.11 1.66 7.74
N VAL A 28 0.92 1.24 8.20
CA VAL A 28 0.14 1.95 9.22
C VAL A 28 0.89 2.01 10.56
N GLY A 29 1.72 1.00 10.83
CA GLY A 29 2.55 0.91 12.04
C GLY A 29 3.94 1.53 11.91
N LEU A 30 4.31 2.04 10.74
CA LEU A 30 5.64 2.60 10.52
C LEU A 30 5.79 3.98 11.16
N VAL A 31 6.92 4.17 11.80
CA VAL A 31 7.46 5.49 12.17
C VAL A 31 8.78 5.59 11.42
N LEU A 32 8.91 6.66 10.63
CA LEU A 32 10.01 6.82 9.69
C LEU A 32 10.46 8.29 9.68
N PRO A 33 11.74 8.56 9.37
CA PRO A 33 12.18 9.92 9.13
C PRO A 33 11.48 10.49 7.88
N PRO A 34 11.24 11.81 7.82
CA PRO A 34 10.50 12.46 6.72
C PRO A 34 11.07 12.15 5.32
N GLY A 35 12.40 12.00 5.21
CA GLY A 35 13.06 11.63 3.95
C GLY A 35 12.73 10.22 3.44
N ARG A 36 12.28 9.29 4.31
CA ARG A 36 11.82 7.95 3.92
C ARG A 36 10.35 7.93 3.54
N TRP A 37 9.51 8.78 4.13
CA TRP A 37 8.10 8.90 3.75
C TRP A 37 7.92 9.25 2.26
N ALA A 38 8.80 10.07 1.69
CA ALA A 38 8.79 10.34 0.24
C ALA A 38 8.93 9.07 -0.62
N LYS A 39 9.70 8.07 -0.16
CA LYS A 39 9.84 6.78 -0.86
C LYS A 39 8.60 5.92 -0.71
N VAL A 40 7.99 5.92 0.48
CA VAL A 40 6.71 5.23 0.73
C VAL A 40 5.61 5.81 -0.15
N VAL A 41 5.48 7.14 -0.22
CA VAL A 41 4.51 7.82 -1.09
C VAL A 41 4.73 7.47 -2.56
N HIS A 42 5.98 7.40 -3.01
CA HIS A 42 6.29 6.98 -4.38
C HIS A 42 5.85 5.52 -4.64
N ALA A 43 6.17 4.61 -3.72
CA ALA A 43 5.77 3.20 -3.83
C ALA A 43 4.24 3.02 -3.83
N LEU A 44 3.51 3.77 -2.99
CA LEU A 44 2.05 3.78 -2.97
C LEU A 44 1.47 4.22 -4.32
N GLY A 45 2.04 5.25 -4.94
CA GLY A 45 1.62 5.68 -6.28
C GLY A 45 1.85 4.62 -7.37
N SER A 46 2.95 3.87 -7.28
CA SER A 46 3.19 2.73 -8.18
C SER A 46 2.21 1.59 -7.95
N LEU A 47 1.84 1.32 -6.69
CA LEU A 47 0.82 0.34 -6.30
C LEU A 47 -0.56 0.72 -6.86
N GLU A 48 -0.96 1.99 -6.75
CA GLU A 48 -2.23 2.48 -7.32
C GLU A 48 -2.29 2.28 -8.84
N ALA A 49 -1.19 2.61 -9.54
CA ALA A 49 -1.11 2.44 -10.99
C ALA A 49 -1.19 0.96 -11.40
N ALA A 50 -0.52 0.08 -10.65
CA ALA A 50 -0.54 -1.36 -10.90
C ALA A 50 -1.93 -1.96 -10.66
N VAL A 51 -2.59 -1.59 -9.54
CA VAL A 51 -3.95 -2.03 -9.21
C VAL A 51 -4.96 -1.54 -10.25
N GLY A 52 -4.87 -0.27 -10.67
CA GLY A 52 -5.76 0.29 -11.69
C GLY A 52 -5.57 -0.33 -13.08
N SER A 53 -4.35 -0.75 -13.41
CA SER A 53 -4.03 -1.37 -14.71
C SER A 53 -4.21 -2.89 -14.71
N GLY A 54 -4.38 -3.52 -13.53
CA GLY A 54 -4.45 -4.97 -13.38
C GLY A 54 -3.14 -5.69 -13.69
N GLU A 55 -2.01 -4.98 -13.67
CA GLU A 55 -0.69 -5.55 -14.02
C GLU A 55 -0.03 -6.18 -12.80
N THR A 56 -0.04 -7.52 -12.74
CA THR A 56 0.48 -8.29 -11.60
C THR A 56 1.99 -8.12 -11.40
N GLU A 57 2.76 -7.97 -12.48
CA GLU A 57 4.21 -7.76 -12.40
C GLU A 57 4.55 -6.36 -11.85
N ALA A 58 3.76 -5.35 -12.22
CA ALA A 58 3.86 -4.02 -11.66
C ALA A 58 3.46 -4.00 -10.19
N LEU A 59 2.45 -4.79 -9.80
CA LEU A 59 2.00 -4.92 -8.41
C LEU A 59 3.13 -5.49 -7.55
N ARG A 60 3.72 -6.62 -7.95
CA ARG A 60 4.87 -7.23 -7.26
C ARG A 60 6.05 -6.27 -7.13
N THR A 61 6.38 -5.56 -8.22
CA THR A 61 7.49 -4.60 -8.20
C THR A 61 7.22 -3.47 -7.21
N ALA A 62 5.99 -2.94 -7.19
CA ALA A 62 5.58 -1.89 -6.28
C ALA A 62 5.55 -2.36 -4.81
N THR A 63 5.10 -3.59 -4.55
CA THR A 63 5.16 -4.22 -3.22
C THR A 63 6.60 -4.32 -2.74
N GLY A 64 7.52 -4.82 -3.57
CA GLY A 64 8.95 -4.90 -3.20
C GLY A 64 9.59 -3.52 -2.94
N LEU A 65 9.16 -2.48 -3.66
CA LEU A 65 9.57 -1.09 -3.39
C LEU A 65 9.03 -0.60 -2.04
N LEU A 66 7.79 -0.94 -1.71
CA LEU A 66 7.16 -0.59 -0.44
C LEU A 66 7.88 -1.26 0.73
N GLU A 67 8.17 -2.55 0.63
CA GLU A 67 8.92 -3.30 1.64
C GLU A 67 10.35 -2.75 1.81
N SER A 68 11.01 -2.41 0.70
CA SER A 68 12.34 -1.78 0.73
C SER A 68 12.32 -0.40 1.38
N ALA A 69 11.25 0.38 1.17
CA ALA A 69 11.06 1.69 1.77
C ALA A 69 10.69 1.61 3.26
N GLY A 70 9.85 0.63 3.63
CA GLY A 70 9.45 0.35 5.02
C GLY A 70 10.58 -0.25 5.85
N GLY A 71 11.58 -0.86 5.19
CA GLY A 71 12.87 -1.20 5.78
C GLY A 71 12.74 -2.08 7.02
N THR A 72 12.60 -3.40 6.81
CA THR A 72 12.85 -4.51 7.76
C THR A 72 12.82 -4.08 9.22
N ARG A 73 11.63 -3.86 9.80
CA ARG A 73 11.40 -3.68 11.25
C ARG A 73 12.62 -3.19 12.01
N VAL A 74 13.25 -2.10 11.58
CA VAL A 74 14.46 -1.69 12.26
C VAL A 74 13.95 -1.05 13.54
N ARG A 75 13.89 -1.85 14.60
CA ARG A 75 13.88 -1.46 16.02
C ARG A 75 15.11 -0.62 16.38
N THR A 76 15.61 0.19 15.43
CA THR A 76 16.59 1.24 15.64
C THR A 76 15.79 2.36 16.24
N ARG A 77 15.72 2.30 17.57
CA ARG A 77 15.98 3.44 18.44
C ARG A 77 15.45 4.73 17.84
N ILE A 78 14.16 5.00 18.07
CA ILE A 78 13.44 6.24 17.74
C ILE A 78 14.45 7.38 17.69
N ALA A 79 14.84 7.76 16.47
CA ALA A 79 15.65 8.95 16.28
C ALA A 79 14.74 10.14 16.61
N GLU A 80 15.31 11.25 17.08
CA GLU A 80 14.55 12.42 17.55
C GLU A 80 13.64 13.07 16.47
N ASP A 81 13.73 12.61 15.21
CA ASP A 81 13.06 13.15 14.02
C ASP A 81 12.20 12.10 13.28
N ASP A 82 11.84 11.00 13.95
CA ASP A 82 11.00 9.95 13.38
C ASP A 82 9.52 10.33 13.50
N GLU A 83 8.79 10.32 12.38
CA GLU A 83 7.40 10.77 12.32
C GLU A 83 6.48 9.63 11.89
N PRO A 84 5.26 9.53 12.46
CA PRO A 84 4.26 8.57 11.99
C PRO A 84 3.76 8.95 10.59
N ALA A 85 3.02 8.04 9.97
CA ALA A 85 2.37 8.29 8.69
C ALA A 85 1.46 9.53 8.77
N SER A 86 1.61 10.45 7.83
CA SER A 86 0.65 11.54 7.65
C SER A 86 -0.74 11.00 7.30
N GLN A 87 -1.78 11.76 7.62
CA GLN A 87 -3.16 11.35 7.35
C GLN A 87 -3.44 11.10 5.87
N ASP A 88 -2.83 11.87 4.96
CA ASP A 88 -2.85 11.62 3.51
C ASP A 88 -2.30 10.24 3.13
N VAL A 89 -1.25 9.76 3.80
CA VAL A 89 -0.67 8.44 3.55
C VAL A 89 -1.61 7.35 4.02
N LEU A 90 -2.18 7.50 5.21
CA LEU A 90 -3.14 6.56 5.80
C LEU A 90 -4.41 6.42 4.96
N ASP A 91 -4.96 7.53 4.48
CA ASP A 91 -6.12 7.54 3.58
C ASP A 91 -5.83 6.76 2.28
N ARG A 92 -4.65 6.99 1.70
CA ARG A 92 -4.21 6.33 0.46
C ARG A 92 -4.03 4.83 0.63
N VAL A 93 -3.43 4.42 1.76
CA VAL A 93 -3.33 3.01 2.16
C VAL A 93 -4.73 2.41 2.30
N GLY A 94 -5.66 3.10 2.97
CA GLY A 94 -7.05 2.63 3.12
C GLY A 94 -7.75 2.39 1.79
N ARG A 95 -7.63 3.33 0.84
CA ARG A 95 -8.19 3.18 -0.52
C ARG A 95 -7.58 2.02 -1.30
N LEU A 96 -6.26 1.83 -1.20
CA LEU A 96 -5.57 0.70 -1.81
C LEU A 96 -6.02 -0.64 -1.22
N VAL A 97 -6.09 -0.75 0.11
CA VAL A 97 -6.58 -1.97 0.80
C VAL A 97 -8.01 -2.30 0.38
N HIS A 98 -8.88 -1.28 0.27
CA HIS A 98 -10.25 -1.47 -0.18
C HIS A 98 -10.32 -2.02 -1.62
N SER A 99 -9.57 -1.39 -2.53
CA SER A 99 -9.46 -1.81 -3.94
C SER A 99 -8.87 -3.23 -4.08
N LEU A 100 -7.85 -3.53 -3.27
CA LEU A 100 -7.22 -4.85 -3.16
C LEU A 100 -8.03 -5.87 -2.36
N ARG A 101 -9.17 -5.53 -1.76
CA ARG A 101 -10.15 -6.52 -1.27
C ARG A 101 -11.29 -6.75 -2.24
N GLY A 102 -11.38 -5.95 -3.31
CA GLY A 102 -12.46 -6.04 -4.30
C GLY A 102 -13.67 -5.20 -3.93
N GLY A 103 -13.53 -4.28 -2.97
CA GLY A 103 -14.42 -3.15 -2.91
C GLY A 103 -14.08 -2.23 -4.07
N ALA A 104 -15.00 -2.04 -5.00
CA ALA A 104 -14.92 -0.88 -5.89
C ALA A 104 -14.76 0.35 -5.01
N PRO A 105 -13.96 1.38 -5.39
CA PRO A 105 -13.97 2.64 -4.65
C PRO A 105 -15.44 3.05 -4.55
N ASP A 106 -15.95 3.05 -3.33
CA ASP A 106 -17.28 3.53 -3.02
C ASP A 106 -17.21 5.03 -3.26
N ASP A 107 -17.40 5.41 -4.53
CA ASP A 107 -17.91 6.72 -4.93
C ASP A 107 -19.36 6.78 -4.42
N ALA A 108 -19.52 6.72 -3.10
CA ALA A 108 -20.68 7.30 -2.47
C ALA A 108 -20.29 8.76 -2.25
N PRO A 109 -20.79 9.70 -3.08
CA PRO A 109 -20.95 11.05 -2.56
C PRO A 109 -21.70 10.90 -1.23
N ASP A 110 -21.16 11.51 -0.19
CA ASP A 110 -21.92 11.85 1.00
C ASP A 110 -23.08 12.72 0.50
N ASP A 111 -24.17 12.06 0.09
CA ASP A 111 -25.47 12.66 -0.15
C ASP A 111 -25.91 13.07 1.24
N GLU A 112 -25.42 14.25 1.65
CA GLU A 112 -25.91 15.03 2.76
C GLU A 112 -27.43 14.93 2.69
N PRO A 113 -28.10 14.16 3.58
CA PRO A 113 -29.52 14.02 3.49
C PRO A 113 -30.06 15.42 3.76
N ALA A 114 -30.55 16.05 2.70
CA ALA A 114 -31.31 17.28 2.77
C ALA A 114 -32.43 17.00 3.77
N HIS A 115 -32.18 17.38 5.03
CA HIS A 115 -33.11 17.31 6.12
C HIS A 115 -34.16 18.37 5.78
N GLY A 116 -35.11 17.96 4.95
CA GLY A 116 -36.39 18.61 4.86
C GLY A 116 -36.95 18.62 6.26
N ASP A 117 -36.92 19.78 6.89
CA ASP A 117 -37.74 20.09 8.04
C ASP A 117 -39.01 20.75 7.50
N PRO A 118 -40.15 20.03 7.45
CA PRO A 118 -41.45 20.65 7.33
C PRO A 118 -42.14 20.67 8.70
N HIS A 119 -42.18 21.82 9.37
CA HIS A 119 -43.40 22.31 10.00
C HIS A 119 -43.41 23.83 10.23
#